data_AF-A0A5N5EXM8-F1
#
_entry.id   AF-A0A5N5EXM8-F1
#
_cell.length_a   1.000
_cell.length_b   1.000
_cell.length_c   1.000
_cell.angle_alpha   90.00
_cell.angle_beta   90.00
_cell.angle_gamma   90.00
#
_symmetry.space_group_name_H-M   'P 1'
#
loop_
_entity.id
_entity.type
_entity.pdbx_description
1 polymer ?
#
loop_
_entity_poly.entity_id
_entity_poly.type
_entity_poly.pdbx_seq_one_letter_code
_entity_poly.pdbx_strand_id
1 'polypeptide(L)'
;MMKVQVDGVFRFDSQVETRTFEEIEKVLEYASQTKTSLTRIMLDNMVVPLPNGDVDVSMLEQAVKLIDRRFETEASGNVTLETVHKIGQTGVDFISSGALTHSVKALDISLKIDTELALQVGRRTKRA
;
A
#
# COMPACT_ATOMS: atom_id res chain seq x y z
N MET A 1 -6.10 8.20 4.46
CA MET A 1 -6.35 8.25 5.92
C MET A 1 -7.81 8.61 6.14
N MET A 2 -8.66 7.62 6.41
CA MET A 2 -10.11 7.81 6.62
C MET A 2 -10.36 8.10 8.10
N LYS A 3 -11.16 9.12 8.40
CA LYS A 3 -11.63 9.39 9.77
C LYS A 3 -12.84 8.49 10.03
N VAL A 4 -12.78 7.63 11.03
CA VAL A 4 -13.96 6.91 11.52
C VAL A 4 -14.34 7.48 12.87
N GLN A 5 -15.52 8.08 12.95
CA GLN A 5 -16.09 8.60 14.18
C GLN A 5 -16.90 7.48 14.84
N VAL A 6 -16.39 6.94 15.94
CA VAL A 6 -17.11 5.97 16.78
C VAL A 6 -17.33 6.66 18.14
N ASP A 7 -18.59 6.76 18.56
CA ASP A 7 -19.01 7.28 19.87
C ASP A 7 -18.49 8.70 20.22
N GLY A 8 -18.34 9.57 19.22
CA GLY A 8 -17.93 10.97 19.42
C GLY A 8 -16.42 11.16 19.73
N VAL A 9 -15.63 10.09 19.68
CA VAL A 9 -14.18 10.13 19.85
C VAL A 9 -13.50 9.98 18.48
N PHE A 10 -12.59 10.90 18.15
CA PHE A 10 -11.78 10.78 16.93
C PHE A 10 -10.75 9.66 17.12
N ARG A 11 -10.93 8.56 16.36
CA ARG A 11 -9.91 7.53 16.22
C ARG A 11 -9.02 7.89 15.03
N PHE A 12 -7.73 8.06 15.30
CA PHE A 12 -6.71 8.23 14.27
C PHE A 12 -5.92 6.94 14.20
N ASP A 13 -5.92 6.32 13.02
CA ASP A 13 -5.06 5.17 12.75
C ASP A 13 -3.62 5.69 12.65
N SER A 14 -2.77 5.25 13.57
CA SER A 14 -1.33 5.51 13.50
C SER A 14 -0.58 4.28 13.03
N GLN A 15 0.47 4.55 12.26
CA GLN A 15 1.40 3.57 11.69
C GLN A 15 2.81 3.93 12.13
N VAL A 16 3.64 2.92 12.35
CA VAL A 16 5.07 3.08 12.63
C VAL A 16 5.89 2.31 11.61
N GLU A 17 7.00 2.89 11.17
CA GLU A 17 7.97 2.23 10.29
C GLU A 17 9.02 1.50 11.13
N THR A 18 9.40 0.30 10.68
CA THR A 18 10.47 -0.51 11.25
C THR A 18 11.32 -1.10 10.13
N ARG A 19 12.61 -1.24 10.40
CA ARG A 19 13.64 -1.74 9.48
C ARG A 19 14.41 -2.93 10.03
N THR A 20 14.26 -3.19 11.33
CA THR A 20 14.97 -4.27 12.02
C THR A 20 14.05 -5.03 12.98
N PHE A 21 14.42 -6.27 13.33
CA PHE A 21 13.67 -7.04 14.33
C PHE A 21 13.68 -6.37 15.71
N GLU A 22 14.78 -5.73 16.10
CA GLU A 22 14.88 -5.00 17.37
C GLU A 22 13.86 -3.85 17.45
N GLU A 23 13.62 -3.14 16.34
CA GLU A 23 12.59 -2.11 16.27
C GLU A 23 11.18 -2.69 16.39
N ILE A 24 10.90 -3.83 15.73
CA ILE A 24 9.62 -4.54 15.87
C ILE A 24 9.40 -4.94 17.33
N GLU A 25 10.41 -5.55 17.97
CA GLU A 25 10.34 -5.96 19.37
C GLU A 25 10.05 -4.78 20.31
N LYS A 26 10.72 -3.64 20.10
CA LYS A 26 10.44 -2.41 20.86
C LYS A 26 9.00 -1.92 20.70
N VAL A 27 8.45 -1.99 19.49
CA VAL A 27 7.05 -1.62 19.23
C VAL A 27 6.10 -2.56 19.96
N LEU A 28 6.36 -3.87 19.91
CA LEU A 28 5.55 -4.88 20.59
C LEU A 28 5.62 -4.74 22.12
N GLU A 29 6.82 -4.48 22.66
CA GLU A 29 7.02 -4.22 24.09
C GLU A 29 6.25 -2.98 24.53
N TYR A 30 6.40 -1.86 23.83
CA TYR A 30 5.69 -0.62 24.13
C TYR A 30 4.17 -0.82 24.12
N ALA A 31 3.66 -1.52 23.10
CA ALA A 31 2.24 -1.81 22.98
C ALA A 31 1.69 -2.75 24.07
N SER A 32 2.53 -3.63 24.61
CA SER A 32 2.13 -4.52 25.70
C SER A 32 2.01 -3.79 27.04
N GLN A 33 2.78 -2.73 27.23
CA GLN A 33 2.84 -1.96 28.48
C GLN A 33 1.91 -0.74 28.48
N THR A 34 1.59 -0.21 27.29
CA THR A 34 0.86 1.04 27.13
C THR A 34 -0.34 0.87 26.22
N LYS A 35 -1.48 1.46 26.59
CA LYS A 35 -2.61 1.59 25.68
C LYS A 35 -2.22 2.52 24.53
N THR A 36 -2.00 1.97 23.35
CA THR A 36 -1.61 2.70 22.14
C THR A 36 -2.75 2.79 21.13
N SER A 37 -2.73 3.83 20.29
CA SER A 37 -3.57 3.95 19.10
C SER A 37 -2.92 3.36 17.85
N LEU A 38 -1.73 2.77 17.97
CA LEU A 38 -1.03 2.13 16.87
C LEU A 38 -1.89 1.02 16.28
N THR A 39 -2.01 1.04 14.97
CA THR A 39 -2.84 0.07 14.21
C THR A 39 -2.00 -0.81 13.30
N ARG A 40 -0.86 -0.29 12.84
CA ARG A 40 -0.05 -0.92 11.79
C ARG A 40 1.45 -0.75 12.01
N ILE A 41 2.20 -1.80 11.66
CA ILE A 41 3.66 -1.77 11.57
C ILE A 41 4.05 -1.93 10.10
N MET A 42 4.80 -0.96 9.58
CA MET A 42 5.40 -1.03 8.25
C MET A 42 6.81 -1.63 8.34
N LEU A 43 7.04 -2.63 7.51
CA LEU A 43 8.25 -3.41 7.37
C LEU A 43 9.00 -2.86 6.16
N ASP A 44 9.88 -1.89 6.38
CA ASP A 44 10.59 -1.19 5.32
C ASP A 44 11.86 -1.93 4.89
N ASN A 45 11.99 -2.17 3.59
CA ASN A 45 13.16 -2.78 2.95
C ASN A 45 13.59 -4.14 3.52
N MET A 46 12.64 -4.96 3.98
CA MET A 46 12.90 -6.34 4.45
C MET A 46 12.90 -7.40 3.33
N VAL A 47 12.96 -6.97 2.07
CA VAL A 47 13.00 -7.81 0.88
C VAL A 47 14.31 -7.56 0.16
N VAL A 48 15.09 -8.62 -0.09
CA VAL A 48 16.44 -8.51 -0.64
C VAL A 48 16.46 -9.01 -2.08
N PRO A 49 16.88 -8.19 -3.08
CA PRO A 49 17.06 -8.65 -4.45
C PRO A 49 18.17 -9.69 -4.56
N LEU A 50 17.94 -10.75 -5.35
CA LEU A 50 18.90 -11.80 -5.63
C LEU A 50 19.50 -11.63 -7.04
N PRO A 51 20.74 -12.10 -7.29
CA PRO A 51 21.40 -11.96 -8.60
C PRO A 51 20.67 -12.65 -9.77
N ASN A 52 19.80 -13.61 -9.49
CA ASN A 52 19.01 -14.35 -10.48
C ASN A 52 17.71 -13.63 -10.88
N GLY A 53 17.46 -12.42 -10.37
CA GLY A 53 16.24 -11.65 -10.64
C GLY A 53 15.05 -12.02 -9.74
N ASP A 54 15.24 -12.91 -8.76
CA ASP A 54 14.26 -13.20 -7.71
C ASP A 54 14.52 -12.31 -6.47
N VAL A 55 13.71 -12.46 -5.42
CA VAL A 55 13.88 -11.78 -4.13
C VAL A 55 13.87 -12.77 -2.97
N ASP A 56 14.68 -12.51 -1.94
CA ASP A 56 14.60 -13.17 -0.64
C ASP A 56 13.63 -12.40 0.25
N VAL A 57 12.62 -13.11 0.74
CA VAL A 57 11.55 -12.59 1.60
C VAL A 57 11.60 -13.18 3.02
N SER A 58 12.63 -13.97 3.34
CA SER A 58 12.75 -14.68 4.62
C SER A 58 12.71 -13.74 5.83
N MET A 59 13.34 -12.57 5.73
CA MET A 59 13.29 -11.54 6.77
C MET A 59 11.87 -11.01 6.96
N LEU A 60 11.15 -10.73 5.87
CA LEU A 60 9.77 -10.26 5.90
C LEU A 60 8.82 -11.32 6.51
N GLU A 61 8.96 -12.59 6.12
CA GLU A 61 8.17 -13.69 6.68
C GLU A 61 8.39 -13.84 8.20
N GLN A 62 9.65 -13.76 8.64
CA GLN A 62 9.98 -13.80 10.06
C GLN A 62 9.39 -12.61 10.82
N ALA A 63 9.39 -11.42 10.23
CA ALA A 63 8.81 -10.22 10.82
C ALA A 63 7.28 -10.33 10.96
N VAL A 64 6.59 -10.79 9.91
CA VAL A 64 5.15 -11.06 9.95
C VAL A 64 4.82 -12.08 11.04
N LYS A 65 5.60 -13.16 11.13
CA LYS A 65 5.43 -14.18 12.16
C LYS A 65 5.68 -13.65 13.57
N LEU A 66 6.68 -12.78 13.76
CA LEU A 66 6.99 -12.15 15.04
C LEU A 66 5.85 -11.24 15.52
N ILE A 67 5.25 -10.48 14.61
CA ILE A 67 4.12 -9.59 14.90
C ILE A 67 2.88 -10.42 15.29
N ASP A 68 2.71 -11.60 14.70
CA ASP A 68 1.69 -12.59 15.07
C ASP A 68 0.26 -12.01 15.09
N ARG A 69 -0.08 -11.27 14.02
CA ARG A 69 -1.40 -10.62 13.83
C ARG A 69 -1.82 -9.63 14.93
N ARG A 70 -0.90 -9.22 15.81
CA ARG A 70 -1.16 -8.20 16.85
C ARG A 70 -1.38 -6.80 16.27
N PHE A 71 -0.80 -6.54 15.10
CA PHE A 71 -0.96 -5.33 14.31
C PHE A 71 -1.17 -5.71 12.85
N GLU A 72 -1.79 -4.82 12.08
CA GLU A 72 -1.70 -4.91 10.62
C GLU A 72 -0.22 -4.77 10.21
N THR A 73 0.14 -5.48 9.15
CA THR A 73 1.49 -5.46 8.59
C THR A 73 1.48 -4.87 7.19
N GLU A 74 2.48 -4.04 6.89
CA GLU A 74 2.65 -3.45 5.56
C GLU A 74 4.08 -3.64 5.08
N ALA A 75 4.28 -4.28 3.92
CA ALA A 75 5.58 -4.30 3.26
C ALA A 75 5.79 -3.02 2.44
N SER A 76 6.96 -2.39 2.61
CA SER A 76 7.39 -1.21 1.85
C SER A 76 8.83 -1.38 1.35
N GLY A 77 9.17 -0.59 0.33
CA GLY A 77 10.52 -0.52 -0.24
C GLY A 77 10.71 -1.43 -1.44
N ASN A 78 11.18 -0.86 -2.56
CA ASN A 78 11.57 -1.56 -3.79
C ASN A 78 10.54 -2.58 -4.34
N VAL A 79 9.25 -2.32 -4.16
CA VAL A 79 8.16 -3.15 -4.70
C VAL A 79 8.02 -2.93 -6.21
N THR A 80 8.15 -4.00 -6.99
CA THR A 80 7.96 -4.01 -8.45
C THR A 80 6.90 -5.03 -8.85
N LEU A 81 6.51 -5.04 -10.13
CA LEU A 81 5.51 -6.00 -10.64
C LEU A 81 6.01 -7.45 -10.54
N GLU A 82 7.32 -7.64 -10.65
CA GLU A 82 7.98 -8.95 -10.56
C GLU A 82 8.04 -9.44 -9.11
N THR A 83 8.23 -8.54 -8.14
CA THR A 83 8.45 -8.90 -6.73
C THR A 83 7.16 -8.95 -5.91
N VAL A 84 6.13 -8.17 -6.29
CA VAL A 84 4.89 -7.99 -5.50
C VAL A 84 4.18 -9.31 -5.17
N HIS A 85 4.22 -10.30 -6.08
CA HIS A 85 3.56 -11.58 -5.85
C HIS A 85 4.19 -12.35 -4.69
N LYS A 86 5.53 -12.46 -4.69
CA LYS A 86 6.28 -13.16 -3.64
C LYS A 86 6.22 -12.43 -2.30
N ILE A 87 6.23 -11.09 -2.32
CA ILE A 87 6.01 -10.25 -1.14
C ILE A 87 4.62 -10.54 -0.56
N GLY A 88 3.57 -10.59 -1.39
CA GLY A 88 2.21 -10.89 -0.93
C GLY A 88 2.04 -12.29 -0.33
N GLN A 89 2.83 -13.27 -0.76
CA GLN A 89 2.81 -14.63 -0.21
C GLN A 89 3.35 -14.72 1.22
N THR A 90 4.08 -13.71 1.71
CA THR A 90 4.61 -13.68 3.09
C THR A 90 3.53 -13.54 4.17
N GLY A 91 2.31 -13.15 3.77
CA GLY A 91 1.19 -12.96 4.68
C GLY A 91 1.04 -11.55 5.24
N VAL A 92 1.74 -10.56 4.66
CA VAL A 92 1.49 -9.14 4.93
C VAL A 92 0.06 -8.74 4.58
N ASP A 93 -0.54 -7.85 5.37
CA ASP A 93 -1.90 -7.35 5.13
C ASP A 93 -1.93 -6.31 4.00
N PHE A 94 -0.86 -5.51 3.88
CA PHE A 94 -0.72 -4.44 2.88
C PHE A 94 0.64 -4.46 2.20
N ILE A 95 0.69 -3.95 0.98
CA ILE A 95 1.93 -3.63 0.26
C ILE A 95 1.80 -2.21 -0.26
N SER A 96 2.76 -1.34 0.05
CA SER A 96 2.82 0.01 -0.51
C SER A 96 3.89 0.12 -1.60
N SER A 97 3.55 0.80 -2.69
CA SER A 97 4.46 1.04 -3.81
C SER A 97 4.33 2.46 -4.34
N GLY A 98 5.40 3.25 -4.21
CA GLY A 98 5.49 4.59 -4.78
C GLY A 98 5.58 4.61 -6.32
N ALA A 99 5.88 3.47 -6.96
CA ALA A 99 5.95 3.38 -8.42
C ALA A 99 4.58 3.66 -9.08
N LEU A 100 3.48 3.35 -8.36
CA LEU A 100 2.12 3.55 -8.82
C LEU A 100 1.72 5.02 -8.99
N THR A 101 2.48 5.95 -8.42
CA THR A 101 2.15 7.39 -8.48
C THR A 101 3.26 8.23 -9.11
N HIS A 102 4.54 7.92 -8.90
CA HIS A 102 5.64 8.72 -9.43
C HIS A 102 6.20 8.22 -10.78
N SER A 103 5.87 7.00 -11.21
CA SER A 103 6.41 6.38 -12.44
C SER A 103 5.31 5.88 -13.39
N VAL A 104 4.15 6.52 -13.38
CA VAL A 104 3.00 6.07 -14.17
C VAL A 104 3.23 6.28 -15.66
N LYS A 105 3.03 5.22 -16.45
CA LYS A 105 2.88 5.33 -17.91
C LYS A 105 1.46 5.79 -18.21
N ALA A 106 1.33 7.01 -18.76
CA ALA A 106 0.02 7.52 -19.17
C ALA A 106 -0.64 6.58 -20.17
N LEU A 107 -1.94 6.34 -19.99
CA LEU A 107 -2.72 5.57 -20.94
C LEU A 107 -2.90 6.40 -22.22
N ASP A 108 -2.65 5.79 -23.37
CA ASP A 108 -2.91 6.43 -24.66
C ASP A 108 -4.41 6.40 -24.95
N ILE A 109 -5.06 7.55 -24.85
CA ILE A 109 -6.50 7.70 -25.02
C ILE A 109 -6.75 8.69 -26.14
N SER A 110 -7.58 8.29 -27.12
CA SER A 110 -8.05 9.19 -28.19
C SER A 110 -9.57 9.28 -28.19
N LEU A 111 -10.09 10.51 -28.35
CA LEU A 111 -11.50 10.76 -28.55
C LEU A 111 -11.78 10.79 -30.06
N LYS A 112 -12.59 9.86 -30.55
CA LYS A 112 -13.12 9.89 -31.92
C LYS A 112 -14.50 10.50 -31.91
N ILE A 113 -14.66 11.61 -32.62
CA ILE A 113 -15.94 12.30 -32.74
C ILE A 113 -16.50 12.02 -34.13
N ASP A 114 -17.73 11.52 -34.17
CA ASP A 114 -18.54 11.55 -35.39
C ASP A 114 -19.11 12.97 -35.55
N THR A 115 -18.54 13.72 -36.48
CA THR A 115 -18.89 15.13 -36.71
C THR A 115 -20.28 15.27 -37.34
N GLU A 116 -20.74 14.30 -38.13
CA GLU A 116 -22.08 14.32 -38.72
C GLU A 116 -23.15 14.12 -37.65
N LEU A 117 -22.96 13.14 -36.78
CA LEU A 117 -23.85 12.90 -35.64
C LEU A 117 -23.87 14.10 -34.68
N ALA A 118 -22.69 14.68 -34.40
CA ALA A 118 -22.58 15.87 -33.55
C ALA A 118 -23.37 17.08 -34.10
N LEU A 119 -23.28 17.32 -35.41
CA LEU A 119 -24.04 18.39 -36.08
C LEU A 119 -25.55 18.12 -36.07
N GLN A 120 -25.99 16.87 -36.26
CA GLN A 120 -27.41 16.49 -36.17
C GLN A 120 -27.98 16.77 -34.77
N VAL A 121 -27.26 16.39 -33.71
CA VAL A 121 -27.68 16.63 -32.33
C VAL A 121 -27.67 18.12 -31.98
N GLY A 122 -26.65 18.87 -32.41
CA GLY A 122 -26.56 20.31 -32.21
C GLY A 122 -27.74 21.07 -32.80
N ARG A 123 -28.12 20.74 -34.05
CA ARG A 123 -29.30 21.30 -34.73
C ARG A 123 -30.61 20.95 -34.01
N ARG A 124 -30.76 19.71 -33.52
CA ARG A 124 -31.95 19.26 -32.78
C ARG A 124 -32.10 19.97 -31.43
N THR A 125 -30.99 20.30 -30.77
CA THR A 125 -30.98 20.89 -29.42
C THR A 125 -30.88 22.42 -29.41
N LYS A 126 -30.77 23.08 -30.58
CA LYS A 126 -30.57 24.54 -30.74
C LYS A 126 -29.33 25.07 -29.99
N ARG A 127 -28.28 24.26 -29.89
CA ARG A 127 -27.02 24.61 -29.19
C ARG A 127 -25.84 24.88 -30.15
N ALA A 128 -26.12 24.94 -31.45
CA ALA A 128 -25.16 25.25 -32.51
C ALA A 128 -25.57 26.55 -33.21
#